data_AF-A0A072NHK3-F1
#
_entry.id   AF-A0A072NHK3-F1
#
_cell.length_a   1.000
_cell.length_b   1.000
_cell.length_c   1.000
_cell.angle_alpha   90.00
_cell.angle_beta   90.00
_cell.angle_gamma   90.00
#
_symmetry.space_group_name_H-M   'P 1'
#
loop_
_entity.id
_entity.type
_entity.pdbx_description
1 polymer ?
#
loop_
_entity_poly.entity_id
_entity_poly.type
_entity_poly.pdbx_seq_one_letter_code
_entity_poly.pdbx_strand_id
1 'polypeptide(L)'
;MIYQNKSIEEILLQFEPMVKKQILSLQVFKGQEEFYQIGLIGLWEAYQRFDPEKGPFPAFAQKTVRGRMLQHMKELARFEQRYTAVSDEVLEFIEDTGSGVPLEREIILSYCNGLSERQLAWVNYAIIENKKLREISKIEGVPANHIKSWRREALRKMLKNYQEIHRS
;
A
#
# COMPACT_ATOMS: atom_id res chain seq x y z
N MET A 1 -21.49 17.22 -20.65
CA MET A 1 -21.87 17.46 -19.25
C MET A 1 -22.46 16.19 -18.58
N ILE A 2 -21.74 15.05 -18.56
CA ILE A 2 -22.31 13.75 -18.12
C ILE A 2 -22.33 13.60 -16.58
N TYR A 3 -21.60 14.45 -15.84
CA TYR A 3 -21.33 14.23 -14.41
C TYR A 3 -22.06 15.18 -13.45
N GLN A 4 -22.68 16.27 -13.95
CA GLN A 4 -23.41 17.23 -13.10
C GLN A 4 -24.78 16.72 -12.62
N ASN A 5 -25.32 15.68 -13.25
CA ASN A 5 -26.63 15.09 -12.90
C ASN A 5 -26.50 13.71 -12.23
N LYS A 6 -25.28 13.25 -11.97
CA LYS A 6 -25.03 11.98 -11.28
C LYS A 6 -24.87 12.21 -9.80
N SER A 7 -25.40 11.30 -9.00
CA SER A 7 -25.18 11.32 -7.55
C SER A 7 -23.69 11.06 -7.26
N ILE A 8 -23.23 11.49 -6.09
CA ILE A 8 -21.85 11.22 -5.69
C ILE A 8 -21.57 9.72 -5.61
N GLU A 9 -22.55 8.93 -5.16
CA GLU A 9 -22.45 7.48 -5.07
C GLU A 9 -22.22 6.85 -6.45
N GLU A 10 -22.91 7.33 -7.48
CA GLU A 10 -22.71 6.87 -8.86
C GLU A 10 -21.32 7.23 -9.40
N ILE A 11 -20.80 8.40 -9.05
CA ILE A 11 -19.44 8.82 -9.44
C ILE A 11 -18.39 7.98 -8.72
N LEU A 12 -18.56 7.77 -7.42
CA LEU A 12 -17.66 6.94 -6.63
C LEU A 12 -17.62 5.53 -7.19
N LEU A 13 -18.77 4.91 -7.46
CA LEU A 13 -18.85 3.57 -8.04
C LEU A 13 -18.22 3.51 -9.45
N GLN A 14 -18.48 4.52 -10.30
CA GLN A 14 -17.95 4.57 -11.66
C GLN A 14 -16.42 4.69 -11.69
N PHE A 15 -15.83 5.45 -10.76
CA PHE A 15 -14.40 5.76 -10.74
C PHE A 15 -13.61 4.99 -9.67
N GLU A 16 -14.25 4.15 -8.87
CA GLU A 16 -13.59 3.24 -7.92
C GLU A 16 -12.45 2.41 -8.56
N PRO A 17 -12.60 1.84 -9.78
CA PRO A 17 -11.51 1.10 -10.43
C PRO A 17 -10.28 1.99 -10.72
N MET A 18 -10.49 3.29 -10.98
CA MET A 18 -9.40 4.25 -11.18
C MET A 18 -8.64 4.49 -9.88
N VAL A 19 -9.34 4.58 -8.74
CA VAL A 19 -8.73 4.71 -7.42
C VAL A 19 -7.86 3.48 -7.11
N LYS A 20 -8.40 2.27 -7.27
CA LYS A 20 -7.64 1.01 -7.09
C LYS A 20 -6.42 0.95 -8.01
N LYS A 21 -6.56 1.34 -9.27
CA LYS A 21 -5.43 1.42 -10.22
C LYS A 21 -4.35 2.42 -9.78
N GLN A 22 -4.72 3.54 -9.15
CA GLN A 22 -3.73 4.49 -8.62
C GLN A 22 -2.92 3.87 -7.47
N ILE A 23 -3.57 3.19 -6.52
CA ILE A 23 -2.92 2.48 -5.40
C ILE A 23 -1.89 1.47 -5.93
N LEU A 24 -2.30 0.64 -6.90
CA LEU A 24 -1.42 -0.31 -7.57
C LEU A 24 -0.24 0.37 -8.27
N SER A 25 -0.50 1.46 -9.00
CA SER A 25 0.54 2.20 -9.74
C SER A 25 1.55 2.91 -8.83
N LEU A 26 1.13 3.28 -7.62
CA LEU A 26 1.97 3.90 -6.59
C LEU A 26 2.73 2.87 -5.76
N GLN A 27 2.51 1.57 -6.02
CA GLN A 27 3.14 0.47 -5.30
C GLN A 27 2.93 0.57 -3.79
N VAL A 28 1.71 0.97 -3.38
CA VAL A 28 1.32 0.99 -1.98
C VAL A 28 1.07 -0.45 -1.55
N PHE A 29 2.02 -1.02 -0.80
CA PHE A 29 1.94 -2.40 -0.31
C PHE A 29 1.33 -2.53 1.09
N LYS A 30 1.24 -1.42 1.83
CA LYS A 30 0.74 -1.35 3.20
C LYS A 30 -0.27 -0.22 3.33
N GLY A 31 -1.30 -0.42 4.15
CA GLY A 31 -2.35 0.58 4.35
C GLY A 31 -3.17 0.81 3.08
N GLN A 32 -3.39 -0.22 2.25
CA GLN A 32 -4.14 0.00 1.00
C GLN A 32 -5.56 0.47 1.29
N GLU A 33 -6.16 0.03 2.40
CA GLU A 33 -7.46 0.53 2.86
C GLU A 33 -7.41 2.04 3.17
N GLU A 34 -6.40 2.52 3.89
CA GLU A 34 -6.23 3.95 4.16
C GLU A 34 -6.02 4.74 2.86
N PHE A 35 -5.18 4.24 1.96
CA PHE A 35 -5.00 4.84 0.63
C PHE A 35 -6.26 4.80 -0.22
N TYR A 36 -7.07 3.75 -0.08
CA TYR A 36 -8.36 3.63 -0.74
C TYR A 36 -9.34 4.68 -0.22
N GLN A 37 -9.46 4.83 1.09
CA GLN A 37 -10.28 5.89 1.70
C GLN A 37 -9.81 7.28 1.28
N ILE A 38 -8.51 7.56 1.33
CA ILE A 38 -7.92 8.83 0.86
C ILE A 38 -8.20 9.05 -0.63
N GLY A 39 -8.17 7.97 -1.40
CA GLY A 39 -8.51 7.99 -2.81
C GLY A 39 -9.98 8.35 -3.07
N LEU A 40 -10.91 7.76 -2.31
CA LEU A 40 -12.33 8.10 -2.38
C LEU A 40 -12.59 9.54 -1.93
N ILE A 41 -11.93 10.00 -0.86
CA ILE A 41 -12.00 11.41 -0.41
C ILE A 41 -11.49 12.33 -1.52
N GLY A 42 -10.35 12.02 -2.15
CA GLY A 42 -9.83 12.79 -3.26
C GLY A 42 -10.75 12.81 -4.48
N LEU A 43 -11.49 11.73 -4.72
CA LEU A 43 -12.47 11.64 -5.80
C LEU A 43 -13.72 12.48 -5.49
N TRP A 44 -14.20 12.45 -4.24
CA TRP A 44 -15.29 13.31 -3.76
C TRP A 44 -14.93 14.79 -3.89
N GLU A 45 -13.72 15.18 -3.48
CA GLU A 45 -13.26 16.55 -3.63
C GLU A 45 -13.11 16.98 -5.08
N ALA A 46 -12.64 16.07 -5.94
CA ALA A 46 -12.58 16.32 -7.37
C ALA A 46 -13.98 16.57 -7.94
N TYR A 47 -14.98 15.80 -7.51
CA TYR A 47 -16.37 16.01 -7.90
C TYR A 47 -16.89 17.38 -7.47
N GLN A 48 -16.66 17.77 -6.22
CA GLN A 48 -17.10 19.07 -5.69
C GLN A 48 -16.46 20.27 -6.37
N ARG A 49 -15.18 20.14 -6.76
CA ARG A 49 -14.38 21.24 -7.33
C ARG A 49 -14.31 21.22 -8.85
N PHE A 50 -14.99 20.27 -9.49
CA PHE A 50 -14.90 20.11 -10.93
C PHE A 50 -15.48 21.32 -11.65
N ASP A 51 -14.70 21.83 -12.59
CA ASP A 51 -15.07 22.92 -13.48
C ASP A 51 -15.01 22.42 -14.93
N PRO A 52 -16.14 22.26 -15.63
CA PRO A 52 -16.18 21.80 -17.01
C PRO A 52 -15.34 22.63 -17.98
N GLU A 53 -15.14 23.92 -17.70
CA GLU A 53 -14.33 24.81 -18.56
C GLU A 53 -12.83 24.50 -18.46
N LYS A 54 -12.40 23.84 -17.38
CA LYS A 54 -10.99 23.49 -17.14
C LYS A 54 -10.59 22.12 -17.71
N GLY A 55 -11.51 21.43 -18.38
CA GLY A 55 -11.26 20.18 -19.09
C GLY A 55 -12.08 18.98 -18.59
N PRO A 56 -11.73 17.75 -19.01
CA PRO A 56 -12.55 16.57 -18.73
C PRO A 56 -12.39 16.07 -17.29
N PHE A 57 -13.53 15.75 -16.64
CA PHE A 57 -13.58 15.25 -15.26
C PHE A 57 -12.65 14.05 -14.99
N PRO A 58 -12.58 12.99 -15.83
CA PRO A 58 -11.70 11.84 -15.57
C PRO A 58 -10.23 12.21 -15.33
N ALA A 59 -9.68 13.11 -16.14
CA ALA A 59 -8.29 13.54 -16.01
C ALA A 59 -8.08 14.36 -14.74
N PHE A 60 -9.04 15.24 -14.42
CA PHE A 60 -9.01 16.05 -13.20
C PHE A 60 -9.13 15.19 -11.94
N ALA A 61 -10.07 14.24 -11.92
CA ALA A 61 -10.28 13.30 -10.84
C ALA A 61 -9.03 12.44 -10.60
N GLN A 62 -8.45 11.86 -11.66
CA GLN A 62 -7.23 11.08 -11.55
C GLN A 62 -6.08 11.88 -10.94
N LYS A 63 -5.87 13.13 -11.41
CA LYS A 63 -4.83 14.01 -10.90
C LYS A 63 -5.03 14.35 -9.42
N THR A 64 -6.26 14.63 -9.02
CA THR A 64 -6.62 15.00 -7.65
C THR A 64 -6.44 13.83 -6.69
N VAL A 65 -6.99 12.66 -7.04
CA VAL A 65 -6.83 11.40 -6.29
C VAL A 65 -5.36 11.06 -6.11
N ARG A 66 -4.58 11.08 -7.20
CA ARG A 66 -3.13 10.79 -7.14
C ARG A 66 -2.40 11.79 -6.26
N GLY A 67 -2.74 13.08 -6.35
CA GLY A 67 -2.15 14.13 -5.52
C GLY A 67 -2.39 13.90 -4.03
N ARG A 68 -3.62 13.52 -3.65
CA ARG A 68 -3.99 13.19 -2.27
C ARG A 68 -3.19 12.01 -1.72
N MET A 69 -3.11 10.91 -2.48
CA MET A 69 -2.32 9.74 -2.09
C MET A 69 -0.84 10.09 -1.91
N LEU A 70 -0.25 10.85 -2.84
CA LEU A 70 1.16 11.27 -2.76
C LEU A 70 1.42 12.20 -1.56
N GLN A 71 0.45 13.05 -1.22
CA GLN A 71 0.56 13.93 -0.05
C GLN A 71 0.57 13.11 1.23
N HIS A 72 -0.33 12.13 1.36
CA HIS A 72 -0.36 11.23 2.49
C HIS A 72 0.92 10.37 2.61
N MET A 73 1.47 9.86 1.49
CA MET A 73 2.78 9.20 1.49
C MET A 73 3.89 10.07 2.09
N LYS A 74 3.89 11.37 1.79
CA LYS A 74 4.89 12.30 2.36
C LYS A 74 4.67 12.52 3.85
N GLU A 75 3.42 12.52 4.31
CA GLU A 75 3.08 12.63 5.72
C GLU A 75 3.53 11.40 6.50
N LEU A 76 3.26 10.19 5.98
CA LEU A 76 3.77 8.93 6.53
C LEU A 76 5.31 8.92 6.60
N ALA A 77 5.99 9.32 5.51
CA ALA A 77 7.45 9.37 5.49
C ALA A 77 8.03 10.36 6.52
N ARG A 78 7.36 11.50 6.75
CA ARG A 78 7.75 12.47 7.78
C ARG A 78 7.46 11.96 9.18
N PHE A 79 6.36 11.25 9.37
CA PHE A 79 6.01 10.59 10.63
C PHE A 79 7.07 9.54 10.98
N GLU A 80 7.36 8.61 10.07
CA GLU A 80 8.41 7.59 10.29
C GLU A 80 9.78 8.23 10.64
N GLN A 81 10.17 9.31 9.97
CA GLN A 81 11.41 10.03 10.27
C GLN A 81 11.42 10.69 11.66
N ARG A 82 10.29 11.21 12.13
CA ARG A 82 10.17 11.85 13.45
C ARG A 82 10.08 10.82 14.58
N TYR A 83 9.36 9.73 14.37
CA TYR A 83 9.13 8.71 15.40
C TYR A 83 10.28 7.71 15.54
N THR A 84 11.07 7.46 14.47
CA THR A 84 12.33 6.72 14.60
C THR A 84 13.42 7.48 15.38
N ALA A 85 13.26 8.78 15.61
CA ALA A 85 14.18 9.60 16.41
C ALA A 85 13.74 9.77 17.87
N VAL A 86 12.51 9.36 18.24
CA VAL A 86 11.88 9.79 19.51
C VAL A 86 11.46 8.66 20.45
N SER A 87 11.35 7.38 20.07
CA SER A 87 10.87 6.41 21.08
C SER A 87 11.15 4.93 20.84
N ASP A 88 12.11 4.39 21.59
CA ASP A 88 12.00 3.02 22.14
C ASP A 88 11.08 3.00 23.41
N GLU A 89 10.73 4.16 23.98
CA GLU A 89 10.02 4.27 25.27
C GLU A 89 8.52 4.62 25.19
N VAL A 90 7.96 4.90 24.01
CA VAL A 90 6.56 5.39 23.84
C VAL A 90 5.66 4.38 23.11
N LEU A 91 6.22 3.28 22.60
CA LEU A 91 5.49 2.26 21.84
C LEU A 91 4.59 1.35 22.70
N GLU A 92 4.60 1.48 24.04
CA GLU A 92 3.76 0.67 24.93
C GLU A 92 2.31 1.16 25.06
N PHE A 93 1.92 2.30 24.47
CA PHE A 93 0.60 2.92 24.73
C PHE A 93 -0.32 3.12 23.52
N ILE A 94 -0.02 2.52 22.37
CA ILE A 94 -1.00 2.45 21.27
C ILE A 94 -1.34 0.99 21.06
N GLU A 95 -2.37 0.52 21.76
CA GLU A 95 -3.09 -0.68 21.35
C GLU A 95 -3.60 -0.42 19.92
N ASP A 96 -3.00 -1.11 18.97
CA ASP A 96 -3.43 -1.18 17.58
C ASP A 96 -4.80 -1.90 17.55
N THR A 97 -5.88 -1.14 17.75
CA THR A 97 -7.24 -1.58 17.46
C THR A 97 -7.55 -1.43 15.96
N GLY A 98 -6.54 -1.49 15.09
CA GLY A 98 -6.69 -1.69 13.68
C GLY A 98 -6.96 -3.17 13.41
N SER A 99 -8.21 -3.50 13.11
CA SER A 99 -8.57 -4.73 12.42
C SER A 99 -7.69 -4.85 11.16
N GLY A 100 -6.56 -5.55 11.25
CA GLY A 100 -5.82 -5.97 10.08
C GLY A 100 -6.75 -6.83 9.24
N VAL A 101 -7.24 -6.30 8.12
CA VAL A 101 -8.15 -7.02 7.25
C VAL A 101 -7.43 -8.31 6.79
N PRO A 102 -7.95 -9.50 7.10
CA PRO A 102 -7.28 -10.78 6.84
C PRO A 102 -6.81 -10.93 5.38
N LEU A 103 -7.52 -10.32 4.43
CA LEU A 103 -7.26 -10.43 3.00
C LEU A 103 -5.86 -9.99 2.53
N GLU A 104 -5.30 -8.88 3.00
CA GLU A 104 -3.99 -8.43 2.47
C GLU A 104 -2.86 -9.39 2.83
N ARG A 105 -2.87 -9.85 4.09
CA ARG A 105 -1.93 -10.84 4.60
C ARG A 105 -2.14 -12.19 3.94
N GLU A 106 -3.39 -12.63 3.82
CA GLU A 106 -3.74 -13.90 3.17
C GLU A 106 -3.34 -13.92 1.69
N ILE A 107 -3.53 -12.82 0.96
CA ILE A 107 -3.11 -12.69 -0.44
C ILE A 107 -1.58 -12.81 -0.54
N ILE A 108 -0.82 -12.10 0.30
CA ILE A 108 0.66 -12.20 0.30
C ILE A 108 1.09 -13.64 0.61
N LEU A 109 0.48 -14.26 1.62
CA LEU A 109 0.80 -15.63 2.02
C LEU A 109 0.44 -16.66 0.95
N SER A 110 -0.59 -16.42 0.13
CA SER A 110 -0.95 -17.29 -0.99
C SER A 110 0.20 -17.46 -2.00
N TYR A 111 1.05 -16.43 -2.16
CA TYR A 111 2.24 -16.48 -3.02
C TYR A 111 3.48 -17.04 -2.31
N CYS A 112 3.42 -17.29 -1.01
CA CYS A 112 4.58 -17.72 -0.22
C CYS A 112 4.76 -19.25 -0.19
N ASN A 113 3.99 -20.02 -0.97
CA ASN A 113 4.15 -21.47 -1.04
C ASN A 113 5.57 -21.87 -1.46
N GLY A 114 6.19 -22.81 -0.73
CA GLY A 114 7.54 -23.30 -1.03
C GLY A 114 8.68 -22.34 -0.68
N LEU A 115 8.43 -21.23 0.01
CA LEU A 115 9.48 -20.43 0.64
C LEU A 115 10.06 -21.19 1.84
N SER A 116 11.37 -21.06 2.05
CA SER A 116 12.01 -21.54 3.29
C SER A 116 11.69 -20.60 4.45
N GLU A 117 11.88 -21.06 5.70
CA GLU A 117 11.66 -20.24 6.90
C GLU A 117 12.36 -18.89 6.83
N ARG A 118 13.60 -18.85 6.34
CA ARG A 118 14.39 -17.63 6.17
C ARG A 118 13.84 -16.69 5.10
N GLN A 119 13.29 -17.25 4.02
CA GLN A 119 12.64 -16.47 2.95
C GLN A 119 11.32 -15.90 3.45
N LEU A 120 10.56 -16.71 4.20
CA LEU A 120 9.31 -16.30 4.84
C LEU A 120 9.56 -15.24 5.92
N ALA A 121 10.63 -15.38 6.71
CA ALA A 121 11.06 -14.38 7.68
C ALA A 121 11.36 -13.04 6.98
N TRP A 122 12.03 -13.06 5.83
CA TRP A 122 12.20 -11.83 5.05
C TRP A 122 10.86 -11.24 4.58
N VAL A 123 9.90 -12.05 4.13
CA VAL A 123 8.56 -11.57 3.75
C VAL A 123 7.84 -10.93 4.94
N ASN A 124 7.81 -11.62 6.09
CA ASN A 124 7.18 -11.12 7.31
C ASN A 124 7.82 -9.79 7.73
N TYR A 125 9.15 -9.76 7.91
CA TYR A 125 9.81 -8.56 8.42
C TYR A 125 9.85 -7.42 7.41
N ALA A 126 10.17 -7.69 6.14
CA ALA A 126 10.36 -6.63 5.15
C ALA A 126 9.05 -6.17 4.50
N ILE A 127 8.13 -7.07 4.20
CA ILE A 127 6.89 -6.76 3.47
C ILE A 127 5.75 -6.50 4.43
N ILE A 128 5.52 -7.39 5.42
CA ILE A 128 4.40 -7.28 6.35
C ILE A 128 4.71 -6.30 7.48
N GLU A 129 5.95 -6.22 7.96
CA GLU A 129 6.35 -5.37 9.10
C GLU A 129 7.19 -4.13 8.69
N ASN A 130 7.53 -3.94 7.41
CA ASN A 130 8.28 -2.78 6.87
C ASN A 130 9.65 -2.51 7.51
N LYS A 131 10.33 -3.56 7.98
CA LYS A 131 11.67 -3.42 8.56
C LYS A 131 12.73 -3.23 7.46
N LYS A 132 13.68 -2.31 7.70
CA LYS A 132 14.85 -2.11 6.83
C LYS A 132 15.79 -3.30 6.97
N LEU A 133 16.58 -3.57 5.93
CA LEU A 133 17.53 -4.70 5.91
C LEU A 133 18.48 -4.74 7.12
N ARG A 134 18.86 -3.58 7.67
CA ARG A 134 19.71 -3.50 8.87
C ARG A 134 18.99 -3.95 10.14
N GLU A 135 17.69 -3.68 10.25
CA GLU A 135 16.86 -4.10 11.37
C GLU A 135 16.60 -5.60 11.30
N ILE A 136 16.28 -6.13 10.12
CA ILE A 136 16.14 -7.58 9.90
C ILE A 136 17.46 -8.31 10.22
N SER A 137 18.58 -7.75 9.78
CA SER A 137 19.91 -8.30 10.07
C SER A 137 20.19 -8.37 11.58
N LYS A 138 19.75 -7.38 12.36
CA LYS A 138 19.85 -7.41 13.83
C LYS A 138 18.91 -8.43 14.46
N ILE A 139 17.65 -8.48 14.03
CA ILE A 139 16.62 -9.40 14.56
C ILE A 139 17.02 -10.85 14.33
N GLU A 140 17.44 -11.17 13.11
CA GLU A 140 17.79 -12.54 12.71
C GLU A 140 19.23 -12.92 13.11
N GLY A 141 20.03 -11.97 13.61
CA GLY A 141 21.43 -12.18 13.95
C GLY A 141 22.32 -12.58 12.76
N VAL A 142 21.88 -12.33 11.52
CA VAL A 142 22.64 -12.67 10.30
C VAL A 142 23.10 -11.42 9.55
N PRO A 143 24.20 -11.47 8.79
CA PRO A 143 24.67 -10.27 8.10
C PRO A 143 23.77 -9.89 6.91
N ALA A 144 23.76 -8.60 6.56
CA ALA A 144 22.84 -8.04 5.57
C ALA A 144 22.93 -8.68 4.16
N ASN A 145 24.05 -9.32 3.82
CA ASN A 145 24.20 -10.10 2.58
C ASN A 145 23.31 -11.36 2.57
N HIS A 146 23.08 -12.01 3.72
CA HIS A 146 22.16 -13.14 3.84
C HIS A 146 20.72 -12.68 3.61
N ILE A 147 20.32 -11.57 4.24
CA ILE A 147 18.98 -10.97 4.04
C ILE A 147 18.75 -10.60 2.56
N LYS A 148 19.76 -10.05 1.87
CA LYS A 148 19.68 -9.79 0.42
C LYS A 148 19.52 -11.07 -0.41
N SER A 149 20.15 -12.17 0.00
CA SER A 149 19.98 -13.47 -0.62
C SER A 149 18.55 -14.00 -0.41
N TRP A 150 18.04 -13.94 0.82
CA TRP A 150 16.67 -14.36 1.16
C TRP A 150 15.63 -13.58 0.35
N ARG A 151 15.78 -12.26 0.26
CA ARG A 151 14.97 -11.38 -0.60
C ARG A 151 14.94 -11.87 -2.05
N ARG A 152 16.11 -12.10 -2.63
CA ARG A 152 16.24 -12.48 -4.05
C ARG A 152 15.52 -13.80 -4.33
N GLU A 153 15.75 -14.79 -3.48
CA GLU A 153 15.16 -16.12 -3.63
C GLU A 153 13.66 -16.12 -3.32
N ALA A 154 13.21 -15.38 -2.30
CA ALA A 154 11.80 -15.21 -1.97
C ALA A 154 11.04 -14.59 -3.15
N LEU A 155 11.51 -13.46 -3.69
CA LEU A 155 10.87 -12.78 -4.82
C LEU A 155 10.80 -13.65 -6.08
N ARG A 156 11.85 -14.43 -6.37
CA ARG A 156 11.85 -15.36 -7.51
C ARG A 156 10.75 -16.41 -7.36
N LYS A 157 10.60 -17.00 -6.17
CA LYS A 157 9.58 -18.01 -5.89
C LYS A 157 8.18 -17.42 -5.89
N MET A 158 7.98 -16.29 -5.21
CA MET A 158 6.68 -15.61 -5.17
C MET A 158 6.20 -15.22 -6.57
N LEU A 159 7.11 -14.76 -7.45
CA LEU A 159 6.78 -14.44 -8.84
C LEU A 159 6.35 -15.69 -9.62
N LYS A 160 7.05 -16.81 -9.45
CA LYS A 160 6.68 -18.09 -10.06
C LYS A 160 5.28 -18.53 -9.59
N ASN A 161 5.04 -18.50 -8.28
CA ASN A 161 3.75 -18.88 -7.70
C ASN A 161 2.61 -17.97 -8.18
N TYR A 162 2.86 -16.66 -8.27
CA TYR A 162 1.91 -15.70 -8.85
C TYR A 162 1.54 -16.07 -10.29
N GLN A 163 2.54 -16.41 -11.12
CA GLN A 163 2.32 -16.81 -12.50
C GLN A 163 1.54 -18.12 -12.60
N GLU A 164 1.77 -19.09 -11.71
CA GLU A 164 1.05 -20.36 -11.70
C GLU A 164 -0.42 -20.18 -11.31
N ILE A 165 -0.71 -19.37 -10.28
CA ILE A 165 -2.06 -19.10 -9.79
C ILE A 165 -2.92 -18.37 -10.83
N HIS A 166 -2.35 -17.44 -11.61
CA HIS A 166 -3.10 -16.59 -12.54
C HIS A 166 -3.06 -17.07 -14.01
N ARG A 167 -2.50 -18.26 -14.27
CA ARG A 167 -2.47 -18.88 -15.60
C ARG A 167 -3.55 -19.95 -15.78
N SER A 168 -4.33 -20.25 -14.75
CA SER A 168 -5.49 -21.16 -14.77
C SER A 168 -6.80 -20.40 -14.93
#